data_AF-A0AAE0PUT4-F1
#
_entry.id   AF-A0AAE0PUT4-F1
#
_cell.length_a   1.000
_cell.length_b   1.000
_cell.length_c   1.000
_cell.angle_alpha   90.00
_cell.angle_beta   90.00
_cell.angle_gamma   90.00
#
_symmetry.space_group_name_H-M   'P 1'
#
loop_
_entity.id
_entity.type
_entity.pdbx_description
1 polymer ?
#
loop_
_entity_poly.entity_id
_entity_poly.type
_entity_poly.pdbx_seq_one_letter_code
_entity_poly.pdbx_strand_id
1 'polypeptide(L)'
;MANDLVIRALKANAKSLNLSSRNITKLSKDFAKLPEVKELRLNNNRLTTLPLELQCMRQLTELNLGNNAFEEMPPVLKHLHSLKKLHLFGNQISTLHAEVLENLSNLVLLNLNHNKIQIIPPAIKSLSNLERFSIADNQLEEIPAELGLVSKLMEMNLSRNKLSEIPQELYKLTHLRKLSLARNSLRQLPEVGSEGIPGWKNLKMLDVAGNRLSMFPVNFHVLELEELYFEENDLVQLELFTSAKVNEVFPLKELAARFILKEHLNKLSVVSRASLLLPNIQTMLSQFGRCAVCFEPFLTTWVECVQFISLRKDMGIKKSQNIPVRVMLCSYSCFNKSSHSYYSIVKANP
;
A
#
# COMPACT_ATOMS: atom_id res chain seq x y z
N MET A 1 36.55 -24.67 5.85
CA MET A 1 35.30 -24.77 5.06
C MET A 1 34.88 -23.46 4.39
N ALA A 2 34.53 -22.38 5.12
CA ALA A 2 34.15 -21.11 4.46
C ALA A 2 35.34 -20.42 3.76
N ASN A 3 36.51 -20.38 4.44
CA ASN A 3 37.73 -19.80 3.87
C ASN A 3 38.24 -20.55 2.63
N ASP A 4 38.13 -21.87 2.57
CA ASP A 4 38.56 -22.66 1.40
C ASP A 4 37.73 -22.32 0.14
N LEU A 5 36.46 -21.98 0.33
CA LEU A 5 35.55 -21.62 -0.77
C LEU A 5 35.75 -20.18 -1.21
N VAL A 6 36.10 -19.29 -0.29
CA VAL A 6 36.59 -17.94 -0.63
C VAL A 6 37.88 -18.03 -1.43
N ILE A 7 38.84 -18.87 -1.03
CA ILE A 7 40.10 -19.10 -1.76
C ILE A 7 39.83 -19.70 -3.15
N ARG A 8 38.91 -20.66 -3.28
CA ARG A 8 38.52 -21.22 -4.59
C ARG A 8 37.83 -20.17 -5.46
N ALA A 9 36.95 -19.36 -4.90
CA ALA A 9 36.29 -18.27 -5.61
C ALA A 9 37.28 -17.22 -6.12
N LEU A 10 38.30 -16.89 -5.31
CA LEU A 10 39.41 -16.02 -5.69
C LEU A 10 40.18 -16.59 -6.89
N LYS A 11 40.56 -17.87 -6.83
CA LYS A 11 41.29 -18.54 -7.92
C LYS A 11 40.48 -18.64 -9.21
N ALA A 12 39.16 -18.75 -9.11
CA ALA A 12 38.26 -18.92 -10.24
C ALA A 12 37.68 -17.61 -10.80
N ASN A 13 38.04 -16.45 -10.23
CA ASN A 13 37.44 -15.15 -10.55
C ASN A 13 35.89 -15.20 -10.59
N ALA A 14 35.31 -15.80 -9.55
CA ALA A 14 33.90 -16.14 -9.54
C ALA A 14 33.00 -14.90 -9.55
N LYS A 15 32.00 -14.87 -10.44
CA LYS A 15 30.96 -13.82 -10.48
C LYS A 15 29.80 -14.09 -9.51
N SER A 16 29.63 -15.33 -9.07
CA SER A 16 28.58 -15.75 -8.14
C SER A 16 29.19 -16.66 -7.07
N LEU A 17 28.87 -16.39 -5.80
CA LEU A 17 29.39 -17.13 -4.66
C LEU A 17 28.23 -17.60 -3.78
N ASN A 18 28.09 -18.92 -3.66
CA ASN A 18 27.08 -19.55 -2.81
C ASN A 18 27.71 -20.17 -1.55
N LEU A 19 27.34 -19.60 -0.41
CA LEU A 19 27.74 -20.02 0.93
C LEU A 19 26.53 -20.33 1.83
N SER A 20 25.39 -20.66 1.24
CA SER A 20 24.15 -20.96 1.96
C SER A 20 24.24 -22.27 2.75
N SER A 21 23.51 -22.36 3.86
CA SER A 21 23.37 -23.61 4.66
C SER A 21 24.70 -24.18 5.18
N ARG A 22 25.60 -23.33 5.68
CA ARG A 22 26.96 -23.73 6.12
C ARG A 22 27.24 -23.47 7.60
N ASN A 23 26.22 -23.16 8.41
CA ASN A 23 26.36 -22.80 9.82
C ASN A 23 27.38 -21.67 10.07
N ILE A 24 27.54 -20.76 9.11
CA ILE A 24 28.49 -19.64 9.22
C ILE A 24 27.99 -18.67 10.28
N THR A 25 28.81 -18.40 11.29
CA THR A 25 28.51 -17.45 12.37
C THR A 25 29.11 -16.07 12.13
N LYS A 26 30.23 -16.00 11.42
CA LYS A 26 30.92 -14.75 11.04
C LYS A 26 31.55 -14.90 9.66
N LEU A 27 31.54 -13.83 8.87
CA LEU A 27 32.31 -13.76 7.62
C LEU A 27 33.73 -13.28 7.91
N SER A 28 34.69 -13.83 7.17
CA SER A 28 36.10 -13.43 7.28
C SER A 28 36.38 -12.13 6.53
N LYS A 29 37.51 -11.50 6.82
CA LYS A 29 37.98 -10.29 6.14
C LYS A 29 38.40 -10.53 4.69
N ASP A 30 38.59 -11.80 4.30
CA ASP A 30 39.04 -12.18 2.96
C ASP A 30 38.02 -11.85 1.85
N PHE A 31 36.77 -11.52 2.20
CA PHE A 31 35.79 -11.03 1.23
C PHE A 31 36.20 -9.71 0.57
N ALA A 32 37.08 -8.91 1.20
CA ALA A 32 37.67 -7.74 0.56
C ALA A 32 38.41 -8.08 -0.75
N LYS A 33 38.87 -9.33 -0.90
CA LYS A 33 39.63 -9.79 -2.07
C LYS A 33 38.73 -10.21 -3.24
N LEU A 34 37.40 -10.17 -3.09
CA LEU A 34 36.41 -10.61 -4.09
C LEU A 34 35.59 -9.45 -4.69
N PRO A 35 36.21 -8.41 -5.29
CA PRO A 35 35.49 -7.24 -5.80
C PRO A 35 34.61 -7.53 -7.04
N GLU A 36 34.92 -8.61 -7.77
CA GLU A 36 34.24 -8.98 -9.03
C GLU A 36 32.94 -9.80 -8.83
N VAL A 37 32.64 -10.20 -7.58
CA VAL A 37 31.44 -10.99 -7.28
C VAL A 37 30.20 -10.10 -7.44
N LYS A 38 29.26 -10.56 -8.27
CA LYS A 38 27.98 -9.91 -8.57
C LYS A 38 26.81 -10.50 -7.80
N GLU A 39 26.94 -11.74 -7.35
CA GLU A 39 25.90 -12.45 -6.59
C GLU A 39 26.52 -13.14 -5.39
N LEU A 40 25.99 -12.87 -4.19
CA LEU A 40 26.43 -13.48 -2.95
C LEU A 40 25.23 -14.08 -2.20
N ARG A 41 25.22 -15.40 -2.05
CA ARG A 41 24.20 -16.14 -1.30
C ARG A 41 24.76 -16.62 0.03
N LEU A 42 24.18 -16.13 1.10
CA LEU A 42 24.56 -16.36 2.50
C LEU A 42 23.37 -16.84 3.34
N ASN A 43 22.28 -17.25 2.71
CA ASN A 43 21.06 -17.63 3.41
C ASN A 43 21.19 -18.95 4.19
N ASN A 44 20.33 -19.15 5.20
CA ASN A 44 20.35 -20.32 6.08
C ASN A 44 21.69 -20.47 6.82
N ASN A 45 22.18 -19.39 7.42
CA ASN A 45 23.38 -19.40 8.26
C ASN A 45 23.03 -18.86 9.65
N ARG A 46 24.03 -18.50 10.46
CA ARG A 46 23.87 -17.96 11.81
C ARG A 46 24.56 -16.60 11.94
N LEU A 47 24.58 -15.83 10.85
CA LEU A 47 25.21 -14.51 10.82
C LEU A 47 24.37 -13.53 11.65
N THR A 48 25.05 -12.77 12.51
CA THR A 48 24.46 -11.66 13.26
C THR A 48 24.96 -10.31 12.74
N THR A 49 26.12 -10.27 12.09
CA THR A 49 26.73 -9.06 11.52
C THR A 49 27.46 -9.36 10.22
N LEU A 50 27.76 -8.29 9.46
CA LEU A 50 28.61 -8.35 8.28
C LEU A 50 29.91 -7.56 8.54
N PRO A 51 31.06 -8.04 8.06
CA PRO A 51 32.33 -7.34 8.20
C PRO A 51 32.35 -6.07 7.34
N LEU A 52 33.04 -5.02 7.81
CA LEU A 52 33.18 -3.75 7.09
C LEU A 52 33.83 -3.95 5.71
N GLU A 53 34.70 -4.95 5.59
CA GLU A 53 35.39 -5.37 4.37
C GLU A 53 34.45 -5.70 3.21
N LEU A 54 33.16 -6.00 3.47
CA LEU A 54 32.16 -6.21 2.43
C LEU A 54 31.95 -4.98 1.54
N GLN A 55 32.28 -3.77 2.03
CA GLN A 55 32.20 -2.52 1.27
C GLN A 55 33.04 -2.54 -0.02
N CYS A 56 34.02 -3.44 -0.15
CA CYS A 56 34.85 -3.58 -1.34
C CYS A 56 34.11 -4.26 -2.51
N MET A 57 32.98 -4.94 -2.25
CA MET A 57 32.20 -5.67 -3.27
C MET A 57 31.32 -4.72 -4.09
N ARG A 58 31.94 -3.76 -4.79
CA ARG A 58 31.26 -2.69 -5.52
C ARG A 58 30.43 -3.17 -6.70
N GLN A 59 30.69 -4.38 -7.22
CA GLN A 59 29.90 -4.96 -8.33
C GLN A 59 28.74 -5.82 -7.85
N LEU A 60 28.51 -5.94 -6.54
CA LEU A 60 27.48 -6.82 -6.00
C LEU A 60 26.08 -6.31 -6.37
N THR A 61 25.34 -7.12 -7.13
CA THR A 61 23.99 -6.82 -7.61
C THR A 61 22.90 -7.62 -6.90
N GLU A 62 23.23 -8.81 -6.39
CA GLU A 62 22.30 -9.67 -5.65
C GLU A 62 22.95 -10.14 -4.36
N LEU A 63 22.30 -9.86 -3.22
CA LEU A 63 22.73 -10.29 -1.90
C LEU A 63 21.57 -10.98 -1.19
N ASN A 64 21.78 -12.25 -0.82
CA ASN A 64 20.80 -13.02 -0.07
C ASN A 64 21.32 -13.37 1.33
N LEU A 65 20.72 -12.75 2.34
CA LEU A 65 21.01 -12.89 3.76
C LEU A 65 19.83 -13.54 4.51
N GLY A 66 18.87 -14.15 3.81
CA GLY A 66 17.68 -14.70 4.45
C GLY A 66 17.97 -15.85 5.42
N ASN A 67 17.11 -16.08 6.42
CA ASN A 67 17.27 -17.12 7.43
C ASN A 67 18.65 -17.05 8.12
N ASN A 68 18.92 -15.91 8.75
CA ASN A 68 20.09 -15.67 9.61
C ASN A 68 19.60 -15.13 10.97
N ALA A 69 20.46 -14.46 11.73
CA ALA A 69 20.14 -13.91 13.04
C ALA A 69 20.43 -12.40 13.14
N PHE A 70 20.21 -11.65 12.05
CA PHE A 70 20.35 -10.18 12.07
C PHE A 70 19.23 -9.54 12.90
N GLU A 71 19.59 -8.72 13.89
CA GLU A 71 18.64 -7.95 14.72
C GLU A 71 18.36 -6.56 14.16
N GLU A 72 19.23 -6.06 13.29
CA GLU A 72 19.09 -4.82 12.57
C GLU A 72 19.52 -4.98 11.11
N MET A 73 19.08 -4.08 10.23
CA MET A 73 19.57 -4.02 8.87
C MET A 73 21.08 -3.72 8.89
N PRO A 74 21.97 -4.54 8.30
CA PRO A 74 23.42 -4.34 8.47
C PRO A 74 23.90 -2.99 7.90
N PRO A 75 24.57 -2.12 8.69
CA PRO A 75 24.98 -0.79 8.24
C PRO A 75 25.93 -0.78 7.04
N VAL A 76 26.76 -1.82 6.87
CA VAL A 76 27.71 -1.95 5.74
C VAL A 76 27.00 -1.95 4.38
N LEU A 77 25.71 -2.29 4.33
CA LEU A 77 24.91 -2.28 3.10
C LEU A 77 24.86 -0.89 2.45
N LYS A 78 25.05 0.19 3.21
CA LYS A 78 25.08 1.57 2.67
C LYS A 78 26.19 1.81 1.64
N HIS A 79 27.22 0.97 1.60
CA HIS A 79 28.32 1.08 0.65
C HIS A 79 28.09 0.26 -0.64
N LEU A 80 27.03 -0.55 -0.70
CA LEU A 80 26.77 -1.49 -1.79
C LEU A 80 25.81 -0.90 -2.83
N HIS A 81 26.18 0.24 -3.39
CA HIS A 81 25.33 1.05 -4.28
C HIS A 81 24.87 0.32 -5.55
N SER A 82 25.55 -0.74 -5.98
CA SER A 82 25.18 -1.53 -7.16
C SER A 82 24.12 -2.61 -6.90
N LEU A 83 23.67 -2.77 -5.65
CA LEU A 83 22.65 -3.77 -5.31
C LEU A 83 21.34 -3.48 -6.03
N LYS A 84 20.84 -4.52 -6.69
CA LYS A 84 19.53 -4.57 -7.37
C LYS A 84 18.54 -5.47 -6.64
N LYS A 85 19.02 -6.50 -5.95
CA LYS A 85 18.19 -7.43 -5.19
C LYS A 85 18.78 -7.68 -3.82
N LEU A 86 17.96 -7.45 -2.79
CA LEU A 86 18.33 -7.68 -1.40
C LEU A 86 17.28 -8.55 -0.72
N HIS A 87 17.71 -9.69 -0.21
CA HIS A 87 16.88 -10.61 0.55
C HIS A 87 17.37 -10.66 2.00
N LEU A 88 16.49 -10.28 2.93
CA LEU A 88 16.71 -10.22 4.38
C LEU A 88 15.61 -10.97 5.15
N PHE A 89 14.84 -11.84 4.47
CA PHE A 89 13.72 -12.55 5.07
C PHE A 89 14.15 -13.51 6.20
N GLY A 90 13.28 -13.81 7.14
CA GLY A 90 13.55 -14.81 8.18
C GLY A 90 14.72 -14.44 9.09
N ASN A 91 14.82 -13.16 9.46
CA ASN A 91 15.79 -12.67 10.44
C ASN A 91 15.04 -12.17 11.69
N GLN A 92 15.71 -11.40 12.55
CA GLN A 92 15.12 -10.78 13.73
C GLN A 92 15.15 -9.25 13.63
N ILE A 93 15.16 -8.71 12.41
CA ILE A 93 15.37 -7.28 12.16
C ILE A 93 14.21 -6.49 12.76
N SER A 94 14.50 -5.62 13.72
CA SER A 94 13.53 -4.65 14.26
C SER A 94 13.76 -3.25 13.69
N THR A 95 14.98 -2.94 13.25
CA THR A 95 15.39 -1.59 12.85
C THR A 95 15.87 -1.56 11.40
N LEU A 96 15.27 -0.66 10.61
CA LEU A 96 15.74 -0.29 9.27
C LEU A 96 16.46 1.06 9.34
N HIS A 97 17.75 1.07 9.03
CA HIS A 97 18.55 2.31 9.08
C HIS A 97 18.29 3.18 7.85
N ALA A 98 17.90 4.44 8.07
CA ALA A 98 17.62 5.40 7.01
C ALA A 98 18.83 5.58 6.07
N GLU A 99 20.04 5.69 6.62
CA GLU A 99 21.27 5.85 5.83
C GLU A 99 21.53 4.67 4.87
N VAL A 100 21.06 3.47 5.19
CA VAL A 100 21.20 2.32 4.30
C VAL A 100 20.25 2.45 3.12
N LEU A 101 18.98 2.75 3.37
CA LEU A 101 17.97 2.87 2.32
C LEU A 101 18.26 4.05 1.38
N GLU A 102 18.78 5.16 1.89
CA GLU A 102 19.18 6.32 1.10
C GLU A 102 20.25 5.99 0.05
N ASN A 103 21.10 5.00 0.32
CA ASN A 103 22.23 4.65 -0.54
C ASN A 103 21.98 3.46 -1.48
N LEU A 104 20.79 2.85 -1.43
CA LEU A 104 20.42 1.68 -2.23
C LEU A 104 19.43 2.01 -3.36
N SER A 105 19.60 3.17 -4.00
CA SER A 105 18.69 3.67 -5.06
C SER A 105 18.57 2.77 -6.30
N ASN A 106 19.51 1.84 -6.51
CA ASN A 106 19.46 0.85 -7.59
C ASN A 106 18.66 -0.41 -7.26
N LEU A 107 18.12 -0.53 -6.03
CA LEU A 107 17.30 -1.68 -5.64
C LEU A 107 16.05 -1.77 -6.52
N VAL A 108 15.82 -2.97 -7.05
CA VAL A 108 14.64 -3.38 -7.80
C VAL A 108 13.76 -4.30 -6.96
N LEU A 109 14.38 -5.13 -6.11
CA LEU A 109 13.68 -6.07 -5.23
C LEU A 109 14.22 -5.98 -3.80
N LEU A 110 13.33 -5.73 -2.85
CA LEU A 110 13.60 -5.79 -1.41
C LEU A 110 12.64 -6.74 -0.72
N ASN A 111 13.18 -7.78 -0.09
CA ASN A 111 12.41 -8.77 0.68
C ASN A 111 12.85 -8.76 2.16
N LEU A 112 11.94 -8.34 3.04
CA LEU A 112 12.07 -8.22 4.49
C LEU A 112 11.09 -9.12 5.25
N ASN A 113 10.52 -10.14 4.60
CA ASN A 113 9.48 -10.98 5.21
C ASN A 113 9.96 -11.68 6.49
N HIS A 114 9.05 -12.01 7.41
CA HIS A 114 9.37 -12.76 8.63
C HIS A 114 10.50 -12.10 9.44
N ASN A 115 10.26 -10.87 9.87
CA ASN A 115 11.17 -10.09 10.74
C ASN A 115 10.35 -9.49 11.91
N LYS A 116 10.92 -8.52 12.64
CA LYS A 116 10.29 -7.83 13.78
C LYS A 116 10.14 -6.33 13.52
N ILE A 117 10.03 -5.92 12.26
CA ILE A 117 10.02 -4.51 11.86
C ILE A 117 8.70 -3.87 12.25
N GLN A 118 8.77 -2.73 12.95
CA GLN A 118 7.59 -1.95 13.37
C GLN A 118 7.39 -0.69 12.53
N ILE A 119 8.48 -0.08 12.05
CA ILE A 119 8.47 1.20 11.33
C ILE A 119 9.31 1.08 10.07
N ILE A 120 8.77 1.57 8.95
CA ILE A 120 9.53 1.83 7.73
C ILE A 120 9.94 3.30 7.76
N PRO A 121 11.24 3.64 7.72
CA PRO A 121 11.67 5.03 7.77
C PRO A 121 11.27 5.77 6.48
N PRO A 122 11.02 7.10 6.54
CA PRO A 122 10.75 7.96 5.38
C PRO A 122 11.77 7.86 4.24
N ALA A 123 13.00 7.44 4.55
CA ALA A 123 14.07 7.14 3.59
C ALA A 123 13.69 6.11 2.51
N ILE A 124 12.60 5.35 2.67
CA ILE A 124 12.11 4.40 1.66
C ILE A 124 11.87 5.04 0.28
N LYS A 125 11.54 6.35 0.24
CA LYS A 125 11.38 7.11 -1.01
C LYS A 125 12.64 7.12 -1.88
N SER A 126 13.82 6.91 -1.30
CA SER A 126 15.09 6.90 -2.01
C SER A 126 15.28 5.67 -2.89
N LEU A 127 14.49 4.61 -2.67
CA LEU A 127 14.48 3.40 -3.49
C LEU A 127 13.70 3.60 -4.80
N SER A 128 14.07 4.61 -5.58
CA SER A 128 13.32 5.06 -6.77
C SER A 128 13.23 4.04 -7.91
N ASN A 129 14.06 3.00 -7.90
CA ASN A 129 14.01 1.89 -8.85
C ASN A 129 13.27 0.64 -8.35
N LEU A 130 12.69 0.69 -7.15
CA LEU A 130 12.08 -0.48 -6.54
C LEU A 130 10.79 -0.87 -7.26
N GLU A 131 10.75 -2.11 -7.73
CA GLU A 131 9.60 -2.69 -8.44
C GLU A 131 8.86 -3.70 -7.55
N ARG A 132 9.59 -4.40 -6.67
CA ARG A 132 9.02 -5.43 -5.79
C ARG A 132 9.44 -5.21 -4.35
N PHE A 133 8.45 -5.00 -3.49
CA PHE A 133 8.63 -4.78 -2.06
C PHE A 133 7.81 -5.78 -1.26
N SER A 134 8.45 -6.53 -0.38
CA SER A 134 7.77 -7.50 0.47
C SER A 134 8.27 -7.36 1.90
N ILE A 135 7.36 -7.13 2.85
CA ILE A 135 7.62 -7.04 4.29
C ILE A 135 6.48 -7.74 5.05
N ALA A 136 6.06 -8.89 4.51
CA ALA A 136 5.03 -9.73 5.11
C ALA A 136 5.51 -10.33 6.44
N ASP A 137 4.58 -10.68 7.33
CA ASP A 137 4.90 -11.30 8.63
C ASP A 137 5.89 -10.44 9.45
N ASN A 138 5.47 -9.21 9.72
CA ASN A 138 6.20 -8.23 10.54
C ASN A 138 5.25 -7.62 11.58
N GLN A 139 5.63 -6.50 12.19
CA GLN A 139 4.87 -5.83 13.24
C GLN A 139 4.52 -4.39 12.85
N LEU A 140 4.41 -4.10 11.55
CA LEU A 140 4.13 -2.75 11.06
C LEU A 140 2.76 -2.26 11.51
N GLU A 141 2.72 -1.08 12.12
CA GLU A 141 1.49 -0.41 12.55
C GLU A 141 1.03 0.64 11.53
N GLU A 142 2.00 1.26 10.84
CA GLU A 142 1.76 2.29 9.84
C GLU A 142 2.58 2.07 8.56
N ILE A 143 2.10 2.66 7.47
CA ILE A 143 2.85 2.80 6.21
C ILE A 143 3.26 4.27 6.10
N PRO A 144 4.55 4.59 5.90
CA PRO A 144 4.97 5.98 5.71
C PRO A 144 4.40 6.54 4.40
N ALA A 145 3.95 7.79 4.43
CA ALA A 145 3.43 8.51 3.25
C ALA A 145 4.45 8.55 2.09
N GLU A 146 5.74 8.58 2.44
CA GLU A 146 6.88 8.54 1.51
C GLU A 146 6.91 7.30 0.62
N LEU A 147 6.31 6.18 1.03
CA LEU A 147 6.22 4.98 0.19
C LEU A 147 5.42 5.27 -1.10
N GLY A 148 4.48 6.22 -1.06
CA GLY A 148 3.74 6.69 -2.24
C GLY A 148 4.61 7.40 -3.29
N LEU A 149 5.86 7.75 -2.96
CA LEU A 149 6.82 8.37 -3.91
C LEU A 149 7.62 7.34 -4.72
N VAL A 150 7.52 6.04 -4.39
CA VAL A 150 8.23 4.96 -5.07
C VAL A 150 7.49 4.54 -6.33
N SER A 151 7.51 5.43 -7.34
CA SER A 151 6.59 5.39 -8.50
C SER A 151 6.71 4.17 -9.41
N LYS A 152 7.80 3.42 -9.35
CA LYS A 152 8.04 2.19 -10.14
C LYS A 152 7.51 0.92 -9.47
N LEU A 153 6.96 1.01 -8.26
CA LEU A 153 6.50 -0.16 -7.52
C LEU A 153 5.37 -0.88 -8.27
N MET A 154 5.55 -2.17 -8.54
CA MET A 154 4.62 -3.02 -9.26
C MET A 154 4.00 -4.09 -8.36
N GLU A 155 4.74 -4.61 -7.39
CA GLU A 155 4.27 -5.65 -6.47
C GLU A 155 4.62 -5.26 -5.03
N MET A 156 3.60 -5.23 -4.18
CA MET A 156 3.73 -4.89 -2.77
C MET A 156 3.02 -5.93 -1.89
N ASN A 157 3.75 -6.53 -0.96
CA ASN A 157 3.19 -7.45 0.03
C ASN A 157 3.46 -6.96 1.46
N LEU A 158 2.38 -6.56 2.12
CA LEU A 158 2.30 -6.05 3.49
C LEU A 158 1.45 -6.98 4.37
N SER A 159 1.19 -8.21 3.93
CA SER A 159 0.34 -9.15 4.66
C SER A 159 0.90 -9.51 6.04
N ARG A 160 0.01 -9.86 6.98
CA ARG A 160 0.38 -10.31 8.34
C ARG A 160 1.21 -9.24 9.08
N ASN A 161 0.65 -8.05 9.15
CA ASN A 161 1.15 -6.93 9.94
C ASN A 161 0.02 -6.44 10.88
N LYS A 162 0.16 -5.25 11.46
CA LYS A 162 -0.81 -4.62 12.37
C LYS A 162 -1.42 -3.35 11.78
N LEU A 163 -1.44 -3.21 10.47
CA LEU A 163 -1.87 -1.99 9.79
C LEU A 163 -3.36 -1.71 10.07
N SER A 164 -3.68 -0.50 10.52
CA SER A 164 -5.06 -0.03 10.74
C SER A 164 -5.59 0.83 9.60
N GLU A 165 -4.70 1.47 8.85
CA GLU A 165 -5.04 2.37 7.74
C GLU A 165 -4.01 2.31 6.61
N ILE A 166 -4.38 2.88 5.47
CA ILE A 166 -3.52 3.05 4.30
C ILE A 166 -3.44 4.54 4.02
N PRO A 167 -2.24 5.15 3.95
CA PRO A 167 -2.12 6.58 3.70
C PRO A 167 -2.56 6.89 2.26
N GLN A 168 -3.17 8.05 2.06
CA GLN A 168 -3.65 8.51 0.75
C GLN A 168 -2.51 8.62 -0.29
N GLU A 169 -1.26 8.81 0.15
CA GLU A 169 -0.13 8.93 -0.76
C GLU A 169 0.11 7.63 -1.56
N LEU A 170 -0.33 6.47 -1.07
CA LEU A 170 -0.22 5.19 -1.78
C LEU A 170 -1.01 5.13 -3.10
N TYR A 171 -1.94 6.06 -3.35
CA TYR A 171 -2.58 6.19 -4.66
C TYR A 171 -1.65 6.66 -5.76
N LYS A 172 -0.55 7.33 -5.41
CA LYS A 172 0.42 7.82 -6.41
C LYS A 172 1.16 6.66 -7.09
N LEU A 173 1.04 5.44 -6.57
CA LEU A 173 1.61 4.20 -7.12
C LEU A 173 0.83 3.69 -8.34
N THR A 174 0.89 4.46 -9.43
CA THR A 174 0.14 4.18 -10.67
C THR A 174 0.60 2.93 -11.44
N HIS A 175 1.79 2.39 -11.14
CA HIS A 175 2.30 1.15 -11.75
C HIS A 175 1.99 -0.11 -10.94
N LEU A 176 1.33 0.01 -9.78
CA LEU A 176 1.05 -1.11 -8.90
C LEU A 176 0.10 -2.10 -9.59
N ARG A 177 0.52 -3.36 -9.67
CA ARG A 177 -0.23 -4.47 -10.27
C ARG A 177 -0.71 -5.48 -9.23
N LYS A 178 0.05 -5.68 -8.15
CA LYS A 178 -0.30 -6.61 -7.07
C LYS A 178 -0.13 -5.95 -5.72
N LEU A 179 -1.18 -6.00 -4.91
CA LEU A 179 -1.18 -5.50 -3.55
C LEU A 179 -1.78 -6.54 -2.61
N SER A 180 -0.97 -7.05 -1.69
CA SER A 180 -1.44 -7.90 -0.59
C SER A 180 -1.33 -7.18 0.74
N LEU A 181 -2.46 -7.06 1.41
CA LEU A 181 -2.71 -6.44 2.71
C LEU A 181 -3.42 -7.43 3.64
N ALA A 182 -3.42 -8.71 3.30
CA ALA A 182 -4.12 -9.73 4.06
C ALA A 182 -3.68 -9.78 5.53
N ARG A 183 -4.58 -10.15 6.43
CA ARG A 183 -4.29 -10.37 7.86
C ARG A 183 -3.68 -9.12 8.50
N ASN A 184 -4.41 -8.01 8.40
CA ASN A 184 -4.13 -6.74 9.07
C ASN A 184 -5.36 -6.31 9.89
N SER A 185 -5.46 -5.06 10.30
CA SER A 185 -6.60 -4.50 11.03
C SER A 185 -7.27 -3.35 10.29
N LEU A 186 -7.25 -3.38 8.95
CA LEU A 186 -7.82 -2.34 8.10
C LEU A 186 -9.34 -2.29 8.25
N ARG A 187 -9.89 -1.11 8.53
CA ARG A 187 -11.35 -0.89 8.61
C ARG A 187 -11.97 -0.38 7.31
N GLN A 188 -11.15 0.28 6.51
CA GLN A 188 -11.54 0.80 5.21
C GLN A 188 -10.32 0.79 4.28
N LEU A 189 -10.58 0.61 2.99
CA LEU A 189 -9.62 1.01 1.97
C LEU A 189 -9.66 2.51 1.85
N PRO A 190 -8.55 3.14 1.41
CA PRO A 190 -8.54 4.57 1.27
C PRO A 190 -9.59 4.96 0.20
N GLU A 191 -10.12 6.18 0.28
CA GLU A 191 -10.89 6.83 -0.82
C GLU A 191 -10.43 8.28 -1.06
N VAL A 192 -10.54 8.80 -2.29
CA VAL A 192 -10.32 10.21 -2.64
C VAL A 192 -11.63 10.83 -3.10
N GLY A 193 -12.32 11.51 -2.17
CA GLY A 193 -13.56 12.24 -2.44
C GLY A 193 -14.61 11.36 -3.14
N SER A 194 -15.17 11.88 -4.24
CA SER A 194 -16.16 11.15 -5.05
C SER A 194 -15.57 10.24 -6.12
N GLU A 195 -14.25 10.24 -6.32
CA GLU A 195 -13.59 9.48 -7.39
C GLU A 195 -13.23 8.04 -6.96
N GLY A 196 -13.16 7.76 -5.66
CA GLY A 196 -12.83 6.43 -5.16
C GLY A 196 -11.33 6.18 -5.09
N ILE A 197 -10.85 5.15 -5.80
CA ILE A 197 -9.42 4.75 -5.89
C ILE A 197 -8.89 5.00 -7.31
N PRO A 198 -8.70 6.26 -7.77
CA PRO A 198 -8.25 6.54 -9.14
C PRO A 198 -6.79 6.08 -9.40
N GLY A 199 -5.97 6.01 -8.35
CA GLY A 199 -4.54 5.73 -8.46
C GLY A 199 -4.18 4.30 -8.87
N TRP A 200 -5.01 3.31 -8.50
CA TRP A 200 -4.73 1.89 -8.69
C TRP A 200 -5.34 1.31 -9.98
N LYS A 201 -5.47 2.13 -11.02
CA LYS A 201 -6.04 1.74 -12.32
C LYS A 201 -5.39 0.51 -12.98
N ASN A 202 -4.12 0.23 -12.67
CA ASN A 202 -3.36 -0.89 -13.22
C ASN A 202 -3.32 -2.11 -12.28
N LEU A 203 -4.01 -2.06 -11.15
CA LEU A 203 -4.06 -3.14 -10.18
C LEU A 203 -4.80 -4.34 -10.80
N LYS A 204 -4.19 -5.51 -10.70
CA LYS A 204 -4.73 -6.79 -11.22
C LYS A 204 -5.03 -7.76 -10.10
N MET A 205 -4.29 -7.70 -9.00
CA MET A 205 -4.56 -8.49 -7.81
C MET A 205 -4.62 -7.60 -6.58
N LEU A 206 -5.72 -7.71 -5.83
CA LEU A 206 -5.88 -7.12 -4.51
C LEU A 206 -6.24 -8.21 -3.49
N ASP A 207 -5.45 -8.32 -2.44
CA ASP A 207 -5.70 -9.24 -1.35
C ASP A 207 -5.86 -8.46 -0.04
N VAL A 208 -7.08 -8.43 0.48
CA VAL A 208 -7.47 -7.76 1.72
C VAL A 208 -8.12 -8.74 2.69
N ALA A 209 -7.93 -10.04 2.50
CA ALA A 209 -8.53 -11.07 3.35
C ALA A 209 -8.03 -10.98 4.81
N GLY A 210 -8.86 -11.27 5.81
CA GLY A 210 -8.47 -11.19 7.22
C GLY A 210 -8.26 -9.76 7.70
N ASN A 211 -9.18 -8.86 7.37
CA ASN A 211 -9.20 -7.48 7.85
C ASN A 211 -10.54 -7.19 8.55
N ARG A 212 -10.90 -5.92 8.77
CA ARG A 212 -12.14 -5.48 9.41
C ARG A 212 -12.94 -4.56 8.49
N LEU A 213 -12.87 -4.82 7.17
CA LEU A 213 -13.56 -4.01 6.18
C LEU A 213 -15.07 -4.23 6.29
N SER A 214 -15.84 -3.15 6.33
CA SER A 214 -17.31 -3.20 6.27
C SER A 214 -17.85 -3.07 4.84
N MET A 215 -17.15 -2.36 3.97
CA MET A 215 -17.49 -2.18 2.56
C MET A 215 -16.28 -1.72 1.75
N PHE A 216 -16.41 -1.79 0.43
CA PHE A 216 -15.46 -1.25 -0.53
C PHE A 216 -15.77 0.22 -0.86
N PRO A 217 -14.77 1.03 -1.23
CA PRO A 217 -14.96 2.46 -1.48
C PRO A 217 -15.76 2.75 -2.75
N VAL A 218 -16.17 4.01 -2.91
CA VAL A 218 -16.91 4.48 -4.09
C VAL A 218 -16.17 4.10 -5.38
N ASN A 219 -16.91 3.74 -6.44
CA ASN A 219 -16.35 3.35 -7.75
C ASN A 219 -15.38 2.15 -7.73
N PHE A 220 -15.38 1.31 -6.70
CA PHE A 220 -14.47 0.16 -6.64
C PHE A 220 -14.59 -0.80 -7.85
N HIS A 221 -15.80 -0.91 -8.44
CA HIS A 221 -16.05 -1.72 -9.64
C HIS A 221 -15.30 -1.24 -10.89
N VAL A 222 -14.79 0.00 -10.91
CA VAL A 222 -14.01 0.54 -12.04
C VAL A 222 -12.62 -0.10 -12.11
N LEU A 223 -12.14 -0.73 -11.02
CA LEU A 223 -10.88 -1.45 -11.02
C LEU A 223 -10.99 -2.73 -11.85
N GLU A 224 -10.15 -2.86 -12.87
CA GLU A 224 -10.05 -4.05 -13.72
C GLU A 224 -9.22 -5.17 -13.06
N LEU A 225 -9.67 -5.61 -11.88
CA LEU A 225 -9.03 -6.69 -11.12
C LEU A 225 -9.28 -8.05 -11.77
N GLU A 226 -8.23 -8.87 -11.83
CA GLU A 226 -8.29 -10.28 -12.20
C GLU A 226 -8.53 -11.15 -10.96
N GLU A 227 -7.96 -10.75 -9.82
CA GLU A 227 -8.01 -11.48 -8.55
C GLU A 227 -8.36 -10.54 -7.39
N LEU A 228 -9.35 -10.94 -6.59
CA LEU A 228 -9.77 -10.23 -5.39
C LEU A 228 -10.00 -11.23 -4.25
N TYR A 229 -9.21 -11.09 -3.19
CA TYR A 229 -9.33 -11.86 -1.94
C TYR A 229 -9.79 -10.93 -0.83
N PHE A 230 -10.84 -11.31 -0.11
CA PHE A 230 -11.53 -10.45 0.86
C PHE A 230 -12.25 -11.24 1.95
N GLU A 231 -11.99 -12.54 2.04
CA GLU A 231 -12.50 -13.43 3.07
C GLU A 231 -12.14 -12.91 4.47
N GLU A 232 -12.84 -13.35 5.51
CA GLU A 232 -12.54 -12.95 6.90
C GLU A 232 -12.55 -11.41 7.09
N ASN A 233 -13.59 -10.74 6.56
CA ASN A 233 -13.88 -9.32 6.79
C ASN A 233 -15.32 -9.16 7.34
N ASP A 234 -15.60 -8.03 7.98
CA ASP A 234 -16.89 -7.69 8.59
C ASP A 234 -17.84 -7.01 7.58
N LEU A 235 -17.93 -7.54 6.36
CA LEU A 235 -18.68 -6.91 5.27
C LEU A 235 -20.19 -6.82 5.58
N VAL A 236 -20.78 -5.66 5.30
CA VAL A 236 -22.22 -5.42 5.48
C VAL A 236 -23.04 -6.46 4.72
N GLN A 237 -23.92 -7.14 5.45
CA GLN A 237 -24.88 -8.09 4.89
C GLN A 237 -26.20 -7.38 4.54
N LEU A 238 -26.88 -7.85 3.49
CA LEU A 238 -28.16 -7.29 3.09
C LEU A 238 -29.27 -7.82 4.01
N GLU A 239 -29.66 -7.00 4.97
CA GLU A 239 -30.85 -7.20 5.80
C GLU A 239 -31.78 -5.99 5.67
N LEU A 240 -33.06 -6.22 5.39
CA LEU A 240 -34.04 -5.15 5.12
C LEU A 240 -34.81 -4.81 6.40
N PHE A 241 -34.92 -3.51 6.68
CA PHE A 241 -35.67 -2.97 7.82
C PHE A 241 -36.58 -1.83 7.37
N THR A 242 -37.67 -1.61 8.12
CA THR A 242 -38.54 -0.45 7.94
C THR A 242 -37.90 0.80 8.55
N SER A 243 -37.68 1.83 7.73
CA SER A 243 -37.17 3.13 8.15
C SER A 243 -38.31 4.14 8.34
N ALA A 244 -38.25 4.95 9.39
CA ALA A 244 -39.15 6.09 9.58
C ALA A 244 -38.69 7.27 8.71
N LYS A 245 -39.64 7.99 8.07
CA LYS A 245 -39.31 9.18 7.28
C LYS A 245 -38.66 10.24 8.17
N VAL A 246 -37.39 10.55 7.90
CA VAL A 246 -36.67 11.66 8.53
C VAL A 246 -36.90 12.93 7.72
N ASN A 247 -37.42 13.98 8.35
CA ASN A 247 -37.45 15.31 7.76
C ASN A 247 -36.05 15.92 7.80
N GLU A 248 -35.49 16.21 6.63
CA GLU A 248 -34.12 16.67 6.49
C GLU A 248 -34.06 18.20 6.44
N VAL A 249 -33.22 18.80 7.30
CA VAL A 249 -32.94 20.25 7.32
C VAL A 249 -31.44 20.43 7.13
N PHE A 250 -31.03 21.08 6.03
CA PHE A 250 -29.61 21.32 5.75
C PHE A 250 -29.08 22.52 6.54
N PRO A 251 -27.86 22.43 7.10
CA PRO A 251 -27.21 23.59 7.71
C PRO A 251 -26.88 24.64 6.65
N LEU A 252 -26.84 25.92 7.03
CA LEU A 252 -26.48 27.03 6.13
C LEU A 252 -25.13 26.79 5.44
N LYS A 253 -24.18 26.17 6.14
CA LYS A 253 -22.87 25.77 5.59
C LYS A 253 -23.02 24.85 4.38
N GLU A 254 -23.91 23.87 4.45
CA GLU A 254 -24.17 22.92 3.36
C GLU A 254 -24.85 23.63 2.18
N LEU A 255 -25.85 24.46 2.44
CA LEU A 255 -26.54 25.23 1.41
C LEU A 255 -25.58 26.17 0.67
N ALA A 256 -24.74 26.89 1.41
CA ALA A 256 -23.71 27.75 0.84
C ALA A 256 -22.67 26.96 0.04
N ALA A 257 -22.19 25.82 0.56
CA ALA A 257 -21.24 24.98 -0.13
C ALA A 257 -21.79 24.45 -1.47
N ARG A 258 -23.06 24.01 -1.51
CA ARG A 258 -23.71 23.54 -2.74
C ARG A 258 -23.81 24.64 -3.78
N PHE A 259 -24.21 25.85 -3.38
CA PHE A 259 -24.25 27.01 -4.27
C PHE A 259 -22.86 27.32 -4.83
N ILE A 260 -21.84 27.39 -3.97
CA ILE A 260 -20.45 27.67 -4.36
C ILE A 260 -19.91 26.58 -5.28
N LEU A 261 -20.12 25.29 -4.98
CA LEU A 261 -19.66 24.16 -5.80
C LEU A 261 -20.30 24.19 -7.20
N LYS A 262 -21.59 24.53 -7.29
CA LYS A 262 -22.30 24.65 -8.57
C LYS A 262 -21.76 25.79 -9.42
N GLU A 263 -21.49 26.94 -8.82
CA GLU A 263 -20.84 28.07 -9.48
C GLU A 263 -19.36 27.80 -9.82
N HIS A 264 -18.67 27.00 -9.00
CA HIS A 264 -17.27 26.65 -9.20
C HIS A 264 -17.06 25.73 -10.42
N LEU A 265 -18.03 24.84 -10.71
CA LEU A 265 -18.04 24.03 -11.93
C LEU A 265 -18.14 24.91 -13.20
N ASN A 266 -18.64 26.14 -13.08
CA ASN A 266 -18.60 27.14 -14.14
C ASN A 266 -17.31 27.99 -14.03
N LYS A 267 -16.28 27.65 -14.82
CA LYS A 267 -14.97 28.33 -14.82
C LYS A 267 -15.02 29.84 -15.11
N LEU A 268 -16.14 30.36 -15.61
CA LEU A 268 -16.33 31.79 -15.90
C LEU A 268 -16.93 32.58 -14.73
N SER A 269 -17.44 31.91 -13.68
CA SER A 269 -18.11 32.58 -12.57
C SER A 269 -17.13 33.44 -11.75
N VAL A 270 -17.67 34.51 -11.16
CA VAL A 270 -16.92 35.36 -10.22
C VAL A 270 -16.49 34.55 -8.99
N VAL A 271 -17.33 33.60 -8.57
CA VAL A 271 -17.07 32.70 -7.44
C VAL A 271 -15.88 31.78 -7.73
N SER A 272 -15.79 31.20 -8.94
CA SER A 272 -14.65 30.37 -9.34
C SER A 272 -13.34 31.17 -9.31
N ARG A 273 -13.35 32.39 -9.85
CA ARG A 273 -12.18 33.29 -9.81
C ARG A 273 -11.81 33.75 -8.40
N ALA A 274 -12.80 34.06 -7.55
CA ALA A 274 -12.56 34.46 -6.17
C ALA A 274 -12.06 33.29 -5.29
N SER A 275 -12.48 32.05 -5.58
CA SER A 275 -12.04 30.87 -4.84
C SER A 275 -10.54 30.57 -4.99
N LEU A 276 -9.92 31.00 -6.10
CA LEU A 276 -8.46 30.90 -6.32
C LEU A 276 -7.65 31.78 -5.33
N LEU A 277 -8.28 32.79 -4.75
CA LEU A 277 -7.66 33.70 -3.78
C LEU A 277 -7.82 33.24 -2.32
N LEU A 278 -8.53 32.12 -2.10
CA LEU A 278 -8.89 31.62 -0.77
C LEU A 278 -8.50 30.14 -0.61
N PRO A 279 -7.25 29.85 -0.21
CA PRO A 279 -6.72 28.48 -0.14
C PRO A 279 -7.55 27.56 0.75
N ASN A 280 -8.07 28.08 1.87
CA ASN A 280 -8.91 27.30 2.80
C ASN A 280 -10.23 26.86 2.16
N ILE A 281 -10.84 27.72 1.34
CA ILE A 281 -12.05 27.36 0.60
C ILE A 281 -11.72 26.34 -0.47
N GLN A 282 -10.60 26.50 -1.19
CA GLN A 282 -10.18 25.55 -2.21
C GLN A 282 -9.91 24.14 -1.62
N THR A 283 -9.25 24.06 -0.46
CA THR A 283 -9.05 22.79 0.27
C THR A 283 -10.35 22.18 0.77
N MET A 284 -11.31 23.00 1.22
CA MET A 284 -12.61 22.51 1.63
C MET A 284 -13.43 22.00 0.44
N LEU A 285 -13.43 22.75 -0.66
CA LEU A 285 -14.16 22.41 -1.89
C LEU A 285 -13.53 21.22 -2.61
N SER A 286 -12.24 20.90 -2.42
CA SER A 286 -11.62 19.72 -3.04
C SER A 286 -12.10 18.39 -2.45
N GLN A 287 -12.73 18.42 -1.26
CA GLN A 287 -13.24 17.23 -0.56
C GLN A 287 -14.74 16.97 -0.81
N PHE A 288 -15.34 17.63 -1.80
CA PHE A 288 -16.76 17.48 -2.08
C PHE A 288 -17.12 16.07 -2.59
N GLY A 289 -18.31 15.60 -2.18
CA GLY A 289 -18.93 14.41 -2.73
C GLY A 289 -19.86 14.76 -3.91
N ARG A 290 -20.18 13.78 -4.75
CA ARG A 290 -21.22 13.89 -5.79
C ARG A 290 -22.32 12.89 -5.51
N CYS A 291 -23.57 13.35 -5.55
CA CYS A 291 -24.71 12.48 -5.30
C CYS A 291 -24.85 11.45 -6.42
N ALA A 292 -24.93 10.16 -6.08
CA ALA A 292 -25.11 9.10 -7.08
C ALA A 292 -26.50 9.09 -7.77
N VAL A 293 -27.44 9.96 -7.34
CA VAL A 293 -28.81 10.04 -7.89
C VAL A 293 -29.06 11.33 -8.67
N CYS A 294 -28.73 12.49 -8.10
CA CYS A 294 -28.94 13.78 -8.77
C CYS A 294 -27.68 14.37 -9.39
N PHE A 295 -26.50 13.76 -9.19
CA PHE A 295 -25.20 14.23 -9.66
C PHE A 295 -24.76 15.61 -9.14
N GLU A 296 -25.56 16.24 -8.28
CA GLU A 296 -25.21 17.50 -7.64
C GLU A 296 -24.13 17.29 -6.56
N PRO A 297 -23.21 18.26 -6.41
CA PRO A 297 -22.16 18.20 -5.40
C PRO A 297 -22.71 18.47 -3.99
N PHE A 298 -22.08 17.92 -2.96
CA PHE A 298 -22.38 18.16 -1.55
C PHE A 298 -21.09 18.13 -0.72
N LEU A 299 -21.13 18.65 0.52
CA LEU A 299 -19.90 18.81 1.32
C LEU A 299 -19.92 18.02 2.64
N THR A 300 -20.90 18.28 3.50
CA THR A 300 -20.92 17.82 4.90
C THR A 300 -22.13 16.98 5.29
N THR A 301 -23.22 17.06 4.53
CA THR A 301 -24.46 16.31 4.81
C THR A 301 -24.71 15.29 3.71
N TRP A 302 -24.65 14.00 4.06
CA TRP A 302 -24.94 12.90 3.15
C TRP A 302 -25.53 11.69 3.88
N VAL A 303 -26.22 10.85 3.12
CA VAL A 303 -26.68 9.53 3.55
C VAL A 303 -25.68 8.50 3.04
N GLU A 304 -25.00 7.81 3.96
CA GLU A 304 -24.12 6.71 3.62
C GLU A 304 -24.97 5.51 3.19
N CYS A 305 -24.81 5.14 1.92
CA CYS A 305 -25.53 4.05 1.30
C CYS A 305 -24.56 2.97 0.83
N VAL A 306 -25.11 1.81 0.53
CA VAL A 306 -24.40 0.68 -0.05
C VAL A 306 -25.13 0.21 -1.31
N GLN A 307 -24.34 -0.18 -2.30
CA GLN A 307 -24.79 -0.94 -3.46
C GLN A 307 -24.10 -2.29 -3.44
N PHE A 308 -24.86 -3.36 -3.65
CA PHE A 308 -24.30 -4.70 -3.82
C PHE A 308 -24.01 -4.93 -5.30
N ILE A 309 -22.73 -4.95 -5.66
CA ILE A 309 -22.28 -5.24 -7.03
C ILE A 309 -21.91 -6.72 -7.16
N SER A 310 -22.08 -7.28 -8.33
CA SER A 310 -21.69 -8.65 -8.66
C SER A 310 -20.28 -8.70 -9.22
N LEU A 311 -19.36 -9.39 -8.55
CA LEU A 311 -17.99 -9.56 -9.02
C LEU A 311 -17.91 -10.16 -10.44
N ARG A 312 -18.83 -11.06 -10.78
CA ARG A 312 -18.89 -11.68 -12.12
C ARG A 312 -19.45 -10.74 -13.17
N LYS A 313 -20.59 -10.09 -12.92
CA LYS A 313 -21.27 -9.28 -13.93
C LYS A 313 -20.64 -7.91 -14.10
N ASP A 314 -20.25 -7.27 -12.99
CA ASP A 314 -19.82 -5.88 -12.98
C ASP A 314 -18.30 -5.72 -13.07
N MET A 315 -17.53 -6.74 -12.65
CA MET A 315 -16.06 -6.71 -12.67
C MET A 315 -15.40 -7.81 -13.51
N GLY A 316 -16.17 -8.76 -14.06
CA GLY A 316 -15.62 -9.87 -14.87
C GLY A 316 -14.82 -10.92 -14.09
N ILE A 317 -14.83 -10.89 -12.76
CA ILE A 317 -14.10 -11.84 -11.90
C ILE A 317 -14.87 -13.17 -11.85
N LYS A 318 -14.17 -14.30 -11.93
CA LYS A 318 -14.80 -15.65 -12.01
C LYS A 318 -15.72 -15.96 -10.81
N LYS A 319 -15.39 -15.42 -9.62
CA LYS A 319 -16.11 -15.61 -8.35
C LYS A 319 -17.53 -15.04 -8.42
N SER A 320 -18.53 -15.85 -8.10
CA SER A 320 -19.95 -15.45 -8.05
C SER A 320 -20.35 -14.98 -6.65
N GLN A 321 -19.79 -13.86 -6.21
CA GLN A 321 -20.18 -13.21 -4.96
C GLN A 321 -20.55 -11.76 -5.24
N ASN A 322 -21.45 -11.23 -4.42
CA ASN A 322 -21.73 -9.80 -4.41
C ASN A 322 -20.92 -9.15 -3.29
N ILE A 323 -20.41 -7.94 -3.53
CA ILE A 323 -19.69 -7.16 -2.52
C ILE A 323 -20.40 -5.83 -2.25
N PRO A 324 -20.42 -5.36 -1.00
CA PRO A 324 -20.95 -4.06 -0.64
C PRO A 324 -19.97 -2.97 -1.07
N VAL A 325 -20.42 -2.05 -1.92
CA VAL A 325 -19.68 -0.87 -2.36
C VAL A 325 -20.37 0.37 -1.84
N ARG A 326 -19.59 1.28 -1.24
CA ARG A 326 -20.05 2.55 -0.71
C ARG A 326 -20.67 3.40 -1.82
N VAL A 327 -21.80 4.00 -1.50
CA VAL A 327 -22.50 4.99 -2.34
C VAL A 327 -22.84 6.19 -1.48
N MET A 328 -22.62 7.38 -2.02
CA MET A 328 -22.90 8.62 -1.30
C MET A 328 -24.10 9.34 -1.92
N LEU A 329 -25.12 9.61 -1.12
CA LEU A 329 -26.31 10.37 -1.53
C LEU A 329 -26.37 11.69 -0.77
N CYS A 330 -26.73 12.77 -1.47
CA CYS A 330 -26.71 14.09 -0.86
C CYS A 330 -27.91 14.39 0.06
N SER A 331 -28.92 13.51 0.11
CA SER A 331 -30.17 13.74 0.84
C SER A 331 -31.05 12.49 0.95
N TYR A 332 -31.93 12.46 1.96
CA TYR A 332 -33.03 11.49 2.04
C TYR A 332 -34.05 11.67 0.91
N SER A 333 -34.19 12.89 0.38
CA SER A 333 -35.02 13.12 -0.81
C SER A 333 -34.47 12.41 -2.05
N CYS A 334 -33.14 12.32 -2.18
CA CYS A 334 -32.52 11.52 -3.24
C CYS A 334 -32.69 10.03 -2.96
N PHE A 335 -32.49 9.59 -1.71
CA PHE A 335 -32.66 8.20 -1.30
C PHE A 335 -34.09 7.65 -1.49
N ASN A 336 -35.11 8.50 -1.32
CA ASN A 336 -36.51 8.10 -1.46
C ASN A 336 -37.00 8.12 -2.92
N LYS A 337 -36.15 8.45 -3.90
CA LYS A 337 -36.52 8.35 -5.32
C LYS A 337 -36.60 6.87 -5.71
N SER A 338 -37.65 6.50 -6.43
CA SER A 338 -37.88 5.13 -6.90
C SER A 338 -36.91 4.64 -7.97
N SER A 339 -35.92 5.43 -8.36
CA SER A 339 -35.09 5.23 -9.56
C SER A 339 -33.73 4.56 -9.28
N HIS A 340 -33.44 4.12 -8.05
CA HIS A 340 -32.14 3.53 -7.71
C HIS A 340 -32.26 2.32 -6.78
N SER A 341 -31.20 1.49 -6.78
CA SER A 341 -31.08 0.25 -5.99
C SER A 341 -30.06 0.39 -4.85
N TYR A 342 -30.08 1.54 -4.17
CA TYR A 342 -29.17 1.86 -3.07
C TYR A 342 -29.87 1.62 -1.73
N TYR A 343 -29.13 1.09 -0.77
CA TYR A 343 -29.64 0.79 0.57
C TYR A 343 -28.93 1.67 1.59
N SER A 344 -29.67 2.29 2.51
CA SER A 344 -29.08 3.06 3.61
C SER A 344 -28.46 2.12 4.64
N ILE A 345 -27.32 2.48 5.19
CA ILE A 345 -26.71 1.70 6.28
C ILE A 345 -27.30 2.17 7.61
N VAL A 346 -27.93 1.25 8.34
CA VAL A 346 -28.35 1.49 9.72
C VAL A 346 -27.27 0.93 10.63
N LYS A 347 -26.64 1.77 11.46
CA LYS A 347 -25.78 1.28 12.54
C LYS A 347 -26.69 0.60 13.55
N ALA A 348 -26.55 -0.71 13.71
CA ALA A 348 -27.14 -1.39 14.87
C ALA A 348 -26.57 -0.71 16.12
N ASN A 349 -27.42 -0.01 16.88
CA ASN A 349 -26.99 0.46 18.19
C ASN A 349 -26.73 -0.79 19.05
N PRO A 350 -25.57 -0.88 19.72
CA PRO A 350 -25.24 -2.01 20.59
C PRO A 350 -26.21 -2.14 21.77
#